data_AF-A0A158E9P8-F1
#
_entry.id   AF-A0A158E9P8-F1
#
_cell.length_a   1.000
_cell.length_b   1.000
_cell.length_c   1.000
_cell.angle_alpha   90.00
_cell.angle_beta   90.00
_cell.angle_gamma   90.00
#
_symmetry.space_group_name_H-M   'P 1'
#
loop_
_entity.id
_entity.type
_entity.pdbx_description
1 polymer ?
#
loop_
_entity_poly.entity_id
_entity_poly.type
_entity_poly.pdbx_seq_one_letter_code
_entity_poly.pdbx_strand_id
1 'polypeptide(L)'
;MQNPALFHVLMDYLEGAGASPMEIERFVDRWHRLRSHEAFPCPVCFLAGEEQQLEPLPARGMLESLKCPTCLTQFDIPVDE
;
A
#
# COMPACT_ATOMS: atom_id res chain seq x y z
N MET A 1 -1.94 7.91 10.98
CA MET A 1 -1.76 8.65 9.74
C MET A 1 -2.63 8.00 8.68
N GLN A 2 -3.48 8.74 7.98
CA GLN A 2 -4.11 8.27 6.74
C GLN A 2 -3.37 9.00 5.61
N ASN A 3 -2.67 8.26 4.75
CA ASN A 3 -1.99 8.80 3.58
C ASN A 3 -2.90 8.55 2.35
N PRO A 4 -3.71 9.54 1.93
CA PRO A 4 -4.67 9.34 0.84
C PRO A 4 -3.97 9.08 -0.50
N ALA A 5 -2.83 9.71 -0.76
CA ALA A 5 -2.06 9.49 -1.99
C ALA A 5 -1.56 8.03 -2.09
N LEU A 6 -1.02 7.49 -0.99
CA LEU A 6 -0.67 6.08 -0.92
C LEU A 6 -1.89 5.19 -1.13
N PHE A 7 -3.00 5.48 -0.46
CA PHE A 7 -4.22 4.67 -0.61
C PHE A 7 -4.64 4.56 -2.07
N HIS A 8 -4.67 5.68 -2.80
CA HIS A 8 -4.99 5.68 -4.24
C HIS A 8 -4.02 4.81 -5.05
N VAL A 9 -2.71 4.94 -4.84
CA VAL A 9 -1.70 4.09 -5.51
C VAL A 9 -1.92 2.60 -5.24
N LEU A 10 -2.27 2.22 -4.01
CA LEU A 10 -2.54 0.82 -3.67
C LEU A 10 -3.86 0.33 -4.28
N MET A 11 -4.88 1.18 -4.39
CA MET A 11 -6.15 0.82 -5.03
C MET A 11 -5.96 0.60 -6.53
N ASP A 12 -5.29 1.53 -7.22
CA ASP A 12 -4.96 1.40 -8.64
C ASP A 12 -4.16 0.11 -8.90
N TYR A 13 -3.26 -0.25 -7.99
CA TYR A 13 -2.52 -1.51 -8.07
C TYR A 13 -3.43 -2.73 -7.96
N LEU A 14 -4.33 -2.78 -6.98
CA LEU A 14 -5.24 -3.91 -6.78
C LEU A 14 -6.17 -4.09 -7.99
N GLU A 15 -6.71 -2.99 -8.51
CA GLU A 15 -7.54 -2.99 -9.71
C GLU A 15 -6.75 -3.47 -10.94
N GLY A 16 -5.54 -2.95 -11.14
CA GLY A 16 -4.65 -3.36 -12.24
C GLY A 16 -4.17 -4.81 -12.13
N ALA A 17 -4.06 -5.35 -10.90
CA ALA A 17 -3.73 -6.75 -10.64
C ALA A 17 -4.92 -7.70 -10.86
N GLY A 18 -6.11 -7.17 -11.14
CA GLY A 18 -7.33 -7.96 -11.33
C GLY A 18 -7.88 -8.54 -10.02
N ALA A 19 -7.62 -7.89 -8.88
CA ALA A 19 -8.21 -8.27 -7.61
C ALA A 19 -9.75 -8.22 -7.71
N SER A 20 -10.40 -9.23 -7.13
CA SER A 20 -11.86 -9.27 -7.07
C SER A 20 -12.40 -8.13 -6.18
N PRO A 21 -13.65 -7.68 -6.37
CA PRO A 21 -14.27 -6.67 -5.51
C PRO A 21 -14.21 -7.04 -4.02
N MET A 22 -14.36 -8.33 -3.70
CA MET A 22 -14.27 -8.83 -2.32
C MET A 22 -12.86 -8.68 -1.73
N GLU A 23 -11.81 -8.87 -2.53
CA GLU A 23 -10.42 -8.67 -2.08
C GLU A 23 -10.10 -7.19 -1.86
N ILE A 24 -10.60 -6.33 -2.75
CA ILE A 24 -10.49 -4.88 -2.62
C ILE A 24 -11.19 -4.41 -1.35
N GLU A 25 -12.46 -4.80 -1.14
CA GLU A 25 -13.22 -4.48 0.08
C GLU A 25 -12.48 -4.93 1.36
N ARG A 26 -11.93 -6.16 1.36
CA ARG A 26 -11.15 -6.66 2.50
C ARG A 26 -9.90 -5.84 2.76
N PHE A 27 -9.22 -5.39 1.73
CA PHE A 27 -8.05 -4.52 1.88
C PHE A 27 -8.45 -3.14 2.41
N VAL A 28 -9.53 -2.55 1.89
CA VAL A 28 -10.08 -1.27 2.36
C VAL A 28 -10.48 -1.35 3.83
N ASP A 29 -11.14 -2.41 4.24
CA ASP A 29 -11.46 -2.66 5.65
C ASP A 29 -10.21 -2.77 6.52
N ARG A 30 -9.18 -3.49 6.04
CA ARG A 30 -7.90 -3.60 6.75
C ARG A 30 -7.20 -2.24 6.87
N TRP A 31 -7.24 -1.44 5.81
CA TRP A 31 -6.69 -0.09 5.78
C TRP A 31 -7.36 0.83 6.80
N HIS A 32 -8.70 0.85 6.85
CA HIS A 32 -9.43 1.68 7.81
C HIS A 32 -9.21 1.29 9.28
N ARG A 33 -8.80 0.04 9.53
CA ARG A 33 -8.47 -0.45 10.88
C ARG A 33 -7.04 -0.14 11.32
N LEU A 34 -6.19 0.43 10.45
CA LEU A 34 -4.82 0.79 10.78
C LEU A 34 -4.78 1.78 11.94
N ARG A 35 -3.96 1.48 12.93
CA ARG A 35 -3.65 2.43 14.02
C ARG A 35 -2.66 3.48 13.54
N SER A 36 -2.59 4.60 14.24
CA SER A 36 -1.75 5.74 13.87
C SER A 36 -0.24 5.43 13.74
N HIS A 37 0.23 4.36 14.38
CA HIS A 37 1.62 3.91 14.44
C HIS A 37 1.87 2.61 13.66
N GLU A 38 0.84 2.01 13.08
CA GLU A 38 1.01 0.81 12.27
C GLU A 38 1.59 1.18 10.90
N ALA A 39 2.52 0.37 10.40
CA ALA A 39 3.01 0.50 9.04
C ALA A 39 1.94 0.06 8.04
N PHE A 40 2.00 0.62 6.83
CA PHE A 40 1.00 0.35 5.79
C PHE A 40 1.11 -1.10 5.27
N PRO A 41 -0.02 -1.80 5.04
CA PRO A 41 0.00 -3.16 4.56
C PRO A 41 0.36 -3.23 3.07
N CYS A 42 1.10 -4.26 2.68
CA CYS A 42 1.40 -4.55 1.28
C CYS A 42 0.19 -5.21 0.60
N PRO A 43 -0.38 -4.63 -0.48
CA PRO A 43 -1.53 -5.21 -1.16
C PRO A 43 -1.21 -6.56 -1.83
N VAL A 44 0.03 -6.75 -2.31
CA VAL A 44 0.46 -8.00 -2.97
C VAL A 44 0.43 -9.18 -2.01
N CYS A 45 1.09 -9.01 -0.86
CA CYS A 45 1.11 -10.04 0.18
C CYS A 45 -0.30 -10.28 0.73
N PHE A 46 -1.11 -9.23 0.86
CA PHE A 46 -2.50 -9.33 1.31
C PHE A 46 -3.34 -10.22 0.38
N LEU A 47 -3.20 -10.07 -0.94
CA LEU A 47 -3.85 -10.96 -1.91
C LEU A 47 -3.37 -12.41 -1.80
N ALA A 48 -2.11 -12.63 -1.42
CA ALA A 48 -1.57 -13.95 -1.15
C ALA A 48 -2.02 -14.53 0.21
N GLY A 49 -2.80 -13.79 1.00
CA GLY A 49 -3.27 -14.19 2.33
C GLY A 49 -2.25 -13.94 3.45
N GLU A 50 -1.16 -13.22 3.17
CA GLU A 50 -0.17 -12.80 4.16
C GLU A 50 -0.33 -11.31 4.50
N GLU A 51 0.09 -10.91 5.69
CA GLU A 51 0.12 -9.48 6.06
C GLU A 51 1.57 -9.04 6.24
N GLN A 52 2.13 -8.44 5.19
CA GLN A 52 3.46 -7.84 5.20
C GLN A 52 3.34 -6.32 5.22
N GLN A 53 4.33 -5.64 5.79
CA GLN A 53 4.33 -4.19 5.93
C GLN A 53 5.21 -3.55 4.85
N LEU A 54 4.77 -2.39 4.38
CA LEU A 54 5.55 -1.52 3.51
C LEU A 54 6.54 -0.73 4.37
N GLU A 55 7.79 -0.71 3.92
CA GLU A 55 8.86 0.06 4.53
C GLU A 55 9.18 1.28 3.65
N PRO A 56 9.34 2.47 4.25
CA PRO A 56 9.74 3.66 3.52
C PRO A 56 11.17 3.51 3.01
N LEU A 57 11.36 3.82 1.73
CA LEU A 57 12.68 3.99 1.14
C LEU A 57 13.12 5.45 1.27
N PRO A 58 14.44 5.74 1.21
CA PRO A 58 14.93 7.11 1.16
C PRO A 58 14.27 7.87 0.00
N ALA A 59 13.55 8.95 0.31
CA ALA A 59 12.85 9.75 -0.68
C ALA A 59 13.83 10.26 -1.76
N ARG A 60 13.41 10.20 -3.03
CA ARG A 60 14.20 10.67 -4.17
C ARG A 60 13.50 11.85 -4.82
N GLY A 61 13.85 13.07 -4.40
CA GLY A 61 13.24 14.29 -4.92
C GLY A 61 11.79 14.44 -4.45
N MET A 62 10.84 14.51 -5.39
CA MET A 62 9.41 14.70 -5.12
C MET A 62 8.61 13.39 -5.02
N LEU A 63 9.28 12.24 -4.91
CA LEU A 63 8.63 10.93 -4.77
C LEU A 63 8.99 10.28 -3.44
N GLU A 64 7.96 9.89 -2.70
CA GLU A 64 8.06 8.99 -1.57
C GLU A 64 7.88 7.56 -2.05
N SER A 65 8.91 6.73 -1.93
CA SER A 65 8.84 5.33 -2.33
C SER A 65 8.65 4.43 -1.10
N LEU A 66 7.73 3.49 -1.19
CA LEU A 66 7.50 2.44 -0.21
C LEU A 66 7.80 1.09 -0.85
N LYS A 67 8.44 0.18 -0.12
CA LYS A 67 8.74 -1.16 -0.62
C LYS A 67 8.37 -2.22 0.39
N CYS A 68 7.76 -3.30 -0.10
CA CYS A 68 7.59 -4.51 0.69
C CYS A 68 8.92 -5.28 0.75
N PRO A 69 9.49 -5.57 1.93
CA PRO A 69 10.74 -6.34 2.03
C PRO A 69 10.56 -7.81 1.60
N THR A 70 9.33 -8.32 1.62
CA THR A 70 9.01 -9.72 1.31
C THR A 70 8.79 -9.94 -0.19
N CYS A 71 7.81 -9.27 -0.80
CA CYS A 71 7.52 -9.44 -2.23
C CYS A 71 8.32 -8.49 -3.14
N LEU A 72 9.11 -7.59 -2.55
CA LEU A 72 9.95 -6.60 -3.24
C LEU A 72 9.20 -5.60 -4.12
N THR A 73 7.86 -5.60 -4.11
CA THR A 73 7.05 -4.61 -4.81
C THR A 73 7.29 -3.22 -4.23
N GLN A 74 7.54 -2.26 -5.11
CA GLN A 74 7.73 -0.85 -4.79
C GLN A 74 6.52 -0.04 -5.26
N PHE A 75 6.12 0.93 -4.45
CA PHE A 75 5.04 1.87 -4.71
C PHE A 75 5.63 3.28 -4.61
N ASP A 76 5.52 4.04 -5.69
CA ASP A 76 6.00 5.42 -5.75
C ASP A 76 4.80 6.36 -5.56
N ILE A 77 4.84 7.15 -4.48
CA ILE A 77 3.81 8.12 -4.13
C ILE A 77 4.28 9.51 -4.58
N PRO A 78 3.50 10.23 -5.39
CA PRO A 78 3.72 11.65 -5.65
C PRO A 78 3.63 12.46 -4.35
N VAL A 79 4.67 13.23 -4.03
CA VAL A 79 4.58 14.26 -3.00
C VAL A 79 4.11 15.53 -3.70
N ASP A 80 2.83 15.86 -3.54
CA ASP A 80 2.31 17.16 -4.00
C ASP A 80 2.96 18.29 -3.16
N GLU A 81 3.47 19.34 -3.83
CA GLU A 81 4.07 20.54 -3.23
C GLU A 81 3.10 21.35 -2.34
#